data_AF-A0A8D9VQR6-F1
#
_entry.id   AF-A0A8D9VQR6-F1
#
_cell.length_a   1.000
_cell.length_b   1.000
_cell.length_c   1.000
_cell.angle_alpha   90.00
_cell.angle_beta   90.00
_cell.angle_gamma   90.00
#
_symmetry.space_group_name_H-M   'P 1'
#
loop_
_entity.id
_entity.type
_entity.pdbx_description
1 polymer ?
#
loop_
_entity_poly.entity_id
_entity_poly.type
_entity_poly.pdbx_seq_one_letter_code
_entity_poly.pdbx_strand_id
1 'polypeptide(L)'
;NTVKKWDRIETYGAKLVENIVQATSRDLLAEAMRRLEATGNTVVMHIHDEAVIDAPFNRSLDTMVQLMTKVPDWANGLILNAAGFVSDFYKKD
;
A
#
# COMPACT_ATOMS: atom_id res chain seq x y z
N ASN A 1 -16.82 -3.23 26.53
CA ASN A 1 -17.74 -4.19 25.89
C ASN A 1 -18.16 -3.68 24.53
N THR A 2 -17.28 -3.82 23.53
CA THR A 2 -17.55 -3.42 22.16
C THR A 2 -18.36 -4.50 21.45
N VAL A 3 -19.54 -4.10 20.97
CA VAL A 3 -20.57 -4.98 20.43
C VAL A 3 -20.09 -5.54 19.07
N LYS A 4 -19.58 -6.77 19.06
CA LYS A 4 -19.37 -7.56 17.83
C LYS A 4 -20.70 -8.13 17.35
N LYS A 5 -21.64 -7.27 16.93
CA LYS A 5 -22.97 -7.69 16.47
C LYS A 5 -23.29 -6.93 15.18
N TRP A 6 -23.85 -7.65 14.21
CA TRP A 6 -24.35 -7.05 12.98
C TRP A 6 -25.54 -6.14 13.30
N ASP A 7 -25.49 -4.90 12.86
CA ASP A 7 -26.55 -3.92 13.03
C ASP A 7 -26.67 -3.02 11.80
N ARG A 8 -27.83 -2.37 11.64
CA ARG A 8 -27.99 -1.35 10.60
C ARG A 8 -27.30 -0.08 11.07
N ILE A 9 -26.43 0.43 10.21
CA ILE A 9 -25.76 1.72 10.42
C ILE A 9 -26.32 2.73 9.42
N GLU A 10 -26.50 3.96 9.87
CA GLU A 10 -26.84 5.04 8.95
C GLU A 10 -25.68 5.30 7.98
N THR A 11 -26.03 5.70 6.75
CA THR A 11 -25.07 6.02 5.69
C THR A 11 -25.29 7.44 5.21
N TYR A 12 -24.20 8.10 4.81
CA TYR A 12 -24.22 9.47 4.31
C TYR A 12 -23.12 9.63 3.28
N GLY A 13 -23.23 10.67 2.43
CA GLY A 13 -22.35 10.85 1.27
C GLY A 13 -20.87 10.81 1.61
N ALA A 14 -20.44 11.53 2.65
CA ALA A 14 -19.03 11.56 3.06
C ALA A 14 -18.49 10.19 3.52
N LYS A 15 -19.30 9.37 4.21
CA LYS A 15 -18.93 8.00 4.57
C LYS A 15 -18.72 7.10 3.35
N LEU A 16 -19.56 7.25 2.33
CA LEU A 16 -19.40 6.49 1.09
C LEU A 16 -18.12 6.90 0.35
N VAL A 17 -17.88 8.21 0.24
CA VAL A 17 -16.67 8.75 -0.41
C VAL A 17 -15.41 8.28 0.33
N GLU A 18 -15.38 8.38 1.65
CA GLU A 18 -14.26 7.89 2.47
C GLU A 18 -13.99 6.41 2.22
N ASN A 19 -15.02 5.56 2.28
CA ASN A 19 -14.88 4.12 2.07
C ASN A 19 -14.37 3.79 0.67
N ILE A 20 -14.86 4.47 -0.37
CA ILE A 20 -14.44 4.25 -1.75
C ILE A 20 -12.97 4.65 -1.93
N VAL A 21 -12.57 5.80 -1.40
CA VAL A 21 -11.18 6.27 -1.48
C VAL A 21 -10.24 5.32 -0.75
N GLN A 22 -10.57 4.94 0.49
CA GLN A 22 -9.75 4.01 1.27
C GLN A 22 -9.65 2.62 0.61
N ALA A 23 -10.75 2.09 0.06
CA ALA A 23 -10.74 0.83 -0.67
C ALA A 23 -9.84 0.90 -1.91
N THR A 24 -9.97 1.96 -2.70
CA THR A 24 -9.15 2.17 -3.91
C THR A 24 -7.66 2.27 -3.54
N SER A 25 -7.31 3.04 -2.51
CA SER A 25 -5.93 3.13 -2.02
C SER A 25 -5.38 1.78 -1.56
N ARG A 26 -6.21 0.96 -0.90
CA ARG A 26 -5.82 -0.38 -0.44
C ARG A 26 -5.57 -1.33 -1.61
N ASP A 27 -6.39 -1.28 -2.64
CA ASP A 27 -6.22 -2.12 -3.84
C ASP A 27 -4.93 -1.76 -4.59
N LEU A 28 -4.63 -0.46 -4.73
CA LEU A 28 -3.39 0.03 -5.32
C LEU A 28 -2.16 -0.48 -4.55
N LEU A 29 -2.17 -0.35 -3.22
CA LEU A 29 -1.08 -0.82 -2.37
C LEU A 29 -0.92 -2.34 -2.43
N ALA A 30 -2.03 -3.08 -2.42
CA ALA A 30 -1.99 -4.54 -2.51
C ALA A 30 -1.36 -5.02 -3.82
N GLU A 31 -1.66 -4.36 -4.94
CA GLU A 31 -1.06 -4.70 -6.23
C GLU A 31 0.43 -4.31 -6.28
N ALA A 32 0.80 -3.18 -5.70
CA ALA A 32 2.20 -2.78 -5.54
C ALA A 32 3.01 -3.77 -4.70
N MET A 33 2.48 -4.21 -3.54
CA MET A 33 3.11 -5.23 -2.70
C MET A 33 3.28 -6.56 -3.44
N ARG A 34 2.28 -6.99 -4.22
CA ARG A 34 2.42 -8.19 -5.07
C ARG A 34 3.55 -8.06 -6.09
N ARG A 35 3.72 -6.88 -6.69
CA ARG A 35 4.84 -6.60 -7.61
C ARG A 35 6.18 -6.64 -6.90
N LEU A 36 6.27 -6.10 -5.68
CA LEU A 36 7.47 -6.20 -4.86
C LEU A 36 7.81 -7.67 -4.55
N GLU A 37 6.83 -8.46 -4.11
CA GLU A 37 7.04 -9.89 -3.80
C GLU A 37 7.48 -10.71 -5.03
N ALA A 38 6.94 -10.40 -6.21
CA ALA A 38 7.31 -11.05 -7.46
C ALA A 38 8.80 -10.86 -7.85
N THR A 39 9.50 -9.90 -7.25
CA THR A 39 10.94 -9.70 -7.44
C THR A 39 11.81 -10.59 -6.54
N GLY A 40 11.20 -11.43 -5.71
CA GLY A 40 11.87 -12.31 -4.75
C GLY A 40 12.28 -11.59 -3.45
N ASN A 41 11.67 -10.45 -3.14
CA ASN A 41 11.82 -9.77 -1.86
C ASN A 41 10.57 -10.05 -0.99
N THR A 42 10.72 -10.11 0.32
CA THR A 42 9.59 -10.38 1.22
C THR A 42 9.06 -9.07 1.77
N VAL A 43 7.77 -8.79 1.61
CA VAL A 43 7.12 -7.67 2.32
C VAL A 43 6.86 -8.12 3.76
N VAL A 44 7.61 -7.54 4.70
CA VAL A 44 7.58 -7.95 6.12
C VAL A 44 6.51 -7.23 6.92
N MET A 45 6.16 -6.00 6.52
CA MET A 45 5.05 -5.24 7.10
C MET A 45 4.61 -4.12 6.14
N HIS A 46 3.43 -3.57 6.40
CA HIS A 46 2.93 -2.38 5.72
C HIS A 46 2.22 -1.47 6.73
N ILE A 47 2.34 -0.15 6.59
CA ILE A 47 1.74 0.86 7.47
C ILE A 47 1.13 1.94 6.58
N HIS A 48 -0.19 2.15 6.67
CA HIS A 48 -0.90 3.03 5.74
C HIS A 48 -0.59 2.67 4.28
N ASP A 49 0.16 3.51 3.57
CA ASP A 49 0.64 3.39 2.20
C ASP A 49 2.13 2.97 2.09
N GLU A 50 2.81 2.77 3.22
CA GLU A 50 4.19 2.30 3.29
C GLU A 50 4.25 0.77 3.24
N ALA A 51 5.20 0.25 2.46
CA ALA A 51 5.58 -1.16 2.45
C ALA A 51 7.04 -1.31 2.87
N VAL A 52 7.29 -2.19 3.83
CA VAL A 52 8.64 -2.51 4.31
C VAL A 52 9.04 -3.87 3.74
N ILE A 53 10.20 -3.92 3.09
CA ILE A 53 10.75 -5.13 2.50
C ILE A 53 12.02 -5.56 3.22
N ASP A 54 12.16 -6.87 3.43
CA ASP A 54 13.45 -7.48 3.73
C ASP A 54 14.12 -7.87 2.40
N ALA A 55 15.27 -7.26 2.13
CA ALA A 55 15.91 -7.28 0.83
C ALA A 55 17.44 -7.38 0.98
N PRO A 56 18.13 -8.15 0.11
CA PRO A 56 19.59 -8.18 0.09
C PRO A 56 20.19 -6.79 -0.24
N PHE A 57 21.41 -6.52 0.26
CA PHE A 57 22.11 -5.23 0.07
C PHE A 57 22.35 -4.82 -1.40
N ASN A 58 22.23 -5.74 -2.35
CA ASN A 58 22.39 -5.45 -3.78
C ASN A 58 21.10 -5.00 -4.47
N ARG A 59 19.99 -4.86 -3.73
CA ARG A 59 18.72 -4.38 -4.28
C ARG A 59 18.72 -2.86 -4.41
N SER A 60 18.19 -2.39 -5.54
CA SER A 60 18.05 -0.97 -5.81
C SER A 60 16.74 -0.43 -5.23
N LEU A 61 16.84 0.63 -4.43
CA LEU A 61 15.69 1.38 -3.93
C LEU A 61 14.85 1.94 -5.09
N ASP A 62 15.49 2.47 -6.14
CA ASP A 62 14.80 3.03 -7.31
C ASP A 62 13.90 2.00 -7.99
N THR A 63 14.34 0.73 -8.04
CA THR A 63 13.50 -0.35 -8.59
C THR A 63 12.27 -0.58 -7.73
N MET A 64 12.39 -0.51 -6.40
CA MET A 64 11.24 -0.67 -5.50
C MET A 64 10.27 0.50 -5.64
N VAL A 65 10.79 1.72 -5.71
CA VAL A 65 10.00 2.92 -6.00
C VAL A 65 9.25 2.77 -7.33
N GLN A 66 9.92 2.34 -8.40
CA GLN A 66 9.27 2.11 -9.70
C GLN A 66 8.13 1.09 -9.64
N LEU A 67 8.30 0.01 -8.87
CA LEU A 67 7.26 -1.02 -8.69
C LEU A 67 6.08 -0.50 -7.88
N MET A 68 6.34 0.35 -6.88
CA MET A 68 5.31 1.03 -6.09
C MET A 68 4.52 2.05 -6.92
N THR A 69 5.17 2.74 -7.88
CA THR A 69 4.51 3.74 -8.74
C THR A 69 3.86 3.16 -9.99
N LYS A 70 3.93 1.85 -10.22
CA LYS A 70 3.33 1.26 -11.41
C LYS A 70 1.80 1.34 -11.35
N VAL A 71 1.23 2.13 -12.25
CA VAL A 71 -0.22 2.27 -12.40
C VAL A 71 -0.81 0.97 -12.94
N PRO A 72 -1.82 0.39 -12.28
CA PRO A 72 -2.47 -0.81 -12.79
C PRO A 72 -3.42 -0.48 -13.94
N ASP A 73 -3.69 -1.47 -14.80
CA ASP A 73 -4.46 -1.27 -16.04
C ASP A 73 -5.86 -0.69 -15.77
N TRP A 74 -6.48 -1.05 -14.64
CA TRP A 74 -7.80 -0.58 -14.23
C TRP A 74 -7.80 0.86 -13.70
N ALA A 75 -6.65 1.41 -13.32
CA ALA A 75 -6.50 2.77 -12.80
C ALA A 75 -5.73 3.69 -13.76
N ASN A 76 -5.78 3.39 -15.06
CA ASN A 76 -5.06 4.15 -16.08
C ASN A 76 -5.36 5.67 -15.98
N GLY A 77 -4.31 6.48 -16.05
CA GLY A 77 -4.38 7.93 -15.88
C GLY A 77 -4.21 8.42 -14.44
N LEU A 78 -4.18 7.53 -13.44
CA LEU A 78 -3.83 7.91 -12.07
C LEU A 78 -2.34 8.23 -11.96
N ILE A 79 -2.00 9.32 -11.28
CA ILE A 79 -0.61 9.70 -11.02
C ILE A 79 -0.20 9.09 -9.68
N LEU A 80 0.70 8.10 -9.72
CA LEU A 80 1.27 7.47 -8.53
C LEU A 80 2.72 7.90 -8.34
N ASN A 81 3.06 8.30 -7.13
CA ASN A 81 4.42 8.63 -6.71
C ASN A 81 4.75 7.87 -5.43
N ALA A 82 6.02 7.54 -5.24
CA ALA A 82 6.51 6.89 -4.03
C ALA A 82 7.90 7.47 -3.69
N ALA A 83 8.20 7.51 -2.41
CA ALA A 83 9.51 7.80 -1.86
C ALA A 83 9.87 6.70 -0.86
N GLY A 84 11.16 6.50 -0.61
CA GLY A 84 11.62 5.50 0.33
C GLY A 84 13.07 5.71 0.72
N PHE A 85 13.55 4.87 1.63
CA PHE A 85 14.94 4.86 2.08
C PHE A 85 15.37 3.43 2.39
N VAL A 86 16.68 3.23 2.55
CA VAL A 86 17.28 1.95 2.98
C VAL A 86 17.85 2.15 4.39
N SER A 87 17.58 1.20 5.29
CA SER A 87 18.04 1.25 6.67
C SER A 87 18.16 -0.17 7.23
N ASP A 88 19.15 -0.40 8.10
CA ASP A 88 19.37 -1.71 8.75
C ASP A 88 18.30 -2.03 9.81
N PHE A 89 17.53 -1.03 10.21
CA PHE A 89 16.44 -1.15 11.16
C PHE A 89 15.29 -0.21 10.77
N TYR A 90 14.07 -0.61 11.12
CA TYR A 90 12.89 0.21 10.92
C TYR A 90 13.03 1.54 11.65
N LYS A 91 12.82 2.64 10.93
CA LYS A 91 12.74 3.99 11.48
C LYS A 91 11.36 4.51 11.13
N LYS A 92 10.60 4.87 12.16
CA LYS A 92 9.34 5.55 11.96
C LYS A 92 9.65 7.02 11.70
N ASP A 93 9.31 7.51 10.51
CA ASP A 93 9.10 8.93 10.27
C ASP A 93 7.71 9.37 10.76
#